data_AF-A0A4Z2B8Z8-F1
#
_entry.id   AF-A0A4Z2B8Z8-F1
#
_cell.length_a   1.000
_cell.length_b   1.000
_cell.length_c   1.000
_cell.angle_alpha   90.00
_cell.angle_beta   90.00
_cell.angle_gamma   90.00
#
_symmetry.space_group_name_H-M   'P 1'
#
loop_
_entity.id
_entity.type
_entity.pdbx_description
1 polymer ?
#
loop_
_entity_poly.entity_id
_entity_poly.type
_entity_poly.pdbx_seq_one_letter_code
_entity_poly.pdbx_strand_id
1 'polypeptide(L)'
;MEEEEQPRRGPHFVGKKDELIEAKRTLITVGGRDILVLHHQGVFYALDCYCYHSGGNLQNGDIEELGSRLCITCPKHKYKISLAEGEGMFKGTDTTVKPPVAKWYTKGVKQRVHAVTETNGDVYITLSDDRCYIESDYYQGEVGKERRAKAAAQEKAS
;
A
#
# COMPACT_ATOMS: atom_id res chain seq x y z
N MET A 1 -31.18 13.89 -14.13
CA MET A 1 -29.79 14.36 -14.07
C MET A 1 -29.22 13.61 -12.89
N GLU A 2 -28.55 12.50 -13.16
CA GLU A 2 -28.03 11.60 -12.13
C GLU A 2 -26.95 12.36 -11.35
N GLU A 3 -27.20 12.61 -10.07
CA GLU A 3 -26.17 13.03 -9.14
C GLU A 3 -25.17 11.87 -9.04
N GLU A 4 -24.02 12.01 -9.70
CA GLU A 4 -22.89 11.13 -9.46
C GLU A 4 -22.53 11.23 -7.96
N GLU A 5 -22.88 10.19 -7.22
CA GLU A 5 -22.60 10.04 -5.80
C GLU A 5 -21.09 10.14 -5.61
N GLN A 6 -20.61 11.29 -5.10
CA GLN A 6 -19.19 11.42 -4.73
C GLN A 6 -18.83 10.28 -3.77
N PRO A 7 -17.66 9.64 -3.88
CA PRO A 7 -17.25 8.64 -2.90
C PRO A 7 -17.25 9.32 -1.53
N ARG A 8 -18.17 8.88 -0.66
CA ARG A 8 -18.46 9.53 0.62
C ARG A 8 -17.16 9.72 1.38
N ARG A 9 -16.75 10.97 1.59
CA ARG A 9 -15.61 11.33 2.45
C ARG A 9 -15.94 10.88 3.87
N GLY A 10 -15.51 9.69 4.26
CA GLY A 10 -15.81 9.15 5.57
C GLY A 10 -15.16 7.79 5.82
N PRO A 11 -15.25 7.29 7.05
CA PRO A 11 -14.79 5.96 7.40
C PRO A 11 -15.64 4.90 6.70
N HIS A 12 -14.98 3.97 6.01
CA HIS A 12 -15.59 2.81 5.39
C HIS A 12 -15.35 1.57 6.25
N PHE A 13 -16.41 0.88 6.62
CA PHE A 13 -16.31 -0.36 7.40
C PHE A 13 -15.58 -1.44 6.60
N VAL A 14 -14.60 -2.09 7.23
CA VAL A 14 -13.74 -3.12 6.61
C VAL A 14 -14.09 -4.50 7.14
N GLY A 15 -14.34 -4.62 8.45
CA GLY A 15 -14.58 -5.90 9.11
C GLY A 15 -14.37 -5.82 10.63
N LYS A 16 -14.59 -6.95 11.30
CA LYS A 16 -14.30 -7.08 12.74
C LYS A 16 -12.80 -7.14 12.96
N LYS A 17 -12.33 -6.52 14.04
CA LYS A 17 -10.92 -6.46 14.42
C LYS A 17 -10.30 -7.86 14.52
N ASP A 18 -10.94 -8.78 15.23
CA ASP A 18 -10.39 -10.12 15.46
C ASP A 18 -10.25 -10.93 14.16
N GLU A 19 -11.23 -10.82 13.25
CA GLU A 19 -11.19 -11.46 11.93
C GLU A 19 -10.04 -10.91 11.07
N LEU A 20 -9.83 -9.58 11.09
CA LEU A 20 -8.76 -8.95 10.32
C LEU A 20 -7.37 -9.23 10.93
N ILE A 21 -7.28 -9.36 12.26
CA ILE A 21 -6.05 -9.80 12.95
C ILE A 21 -5.70 -11.22 12.52
N GLU A 22 -6.68 -12.13 12.52
CA GLU A 22 -6.51 -13.53 12.13
C GLU A 22 -6.11 -13.66 10.65
N ALA A 23 -6.80 -12.94 9.77
CA ALA A 23 -6.49 -12.90 8.35
C ALA A 23 -5.09 -12.34 8.06
N LYS A 24 -4.57 -11.45 8.94
CA LYS A 24 -3.34 -10.65 8.82
C LYS A 24 -3.29 -9.70 7.63
N ARG A 25 -3.93 -10.06 6.52
CA ARG A 25 -3.93 -9.34 5.24
C ARG A 25 -5.30 -9.46 4.60
N THR A 26 -5.91 -8.34 4.27
CA THR A 26 -7.22 -8.29 3.63
C THR A 26 -7.16 -7.31 2.46
N LEU A 27 -7.70 -7.73 1.32
CA LEU A 27 -7.93 -6.83 0.19
C LEU A 27 -9.37 -6.34 0.22
N ILE A 28 -9.54 -5.03 0.08
CA ILE A 28 -10.85 -4.40 -0.03
C ILE A 28 -10.85 -3.40 -1.18
N THR A 29 -12.02 -3.15 -1.77
CA THR A 29 -12.20 -2.09 -2.75
C THR A 29 -13.07 -1.00 -2.14
N VAL A 30 -12.53 0.20 -2.02
CA VAL A 30 -13.21 1.36 -1.40
C VAL A 30 -13.08 2.55 -2.34
N GLY A 31 -14.22 3.16 -2.71
CA GLY A 31 -14.23 4.30 -3.64
C GLY A 31 -13.55 4.00 -4.98
N GLY A 32 -13.65 2.76 -5.47
CA GLY A 32 -13.03 2.32 -6.72
C GLY A 32 -11.51 2.10 -6.66
N ARG A 33 -10.90 2.18 -5.46
CA ARG A 33 -9.49 1.89 -5.19
C ARG A 33 -9.35 0.56 -4.46
N ASP A 34 -8.41 -0.27 -4.90
CA ASP A 34 -8.09 -1.53 -4.22
C ASP A 34 -7.04 -1.29 -3.14
N ILE A 35 -7.40 -1.54 -1.88
CA ILE A 35 -6.59 -1.26 -0.69
C ILE A 35 -6.19 -2.58 -0.04
N LEU A 36 -4.92 -2.67 0.30
CA LEU A 36 -4.36 -3.72 1.12
C LEU A 36 -4.34 -3.27 2.58
N VAL A 37 -5.13 -3.96 3.41
CA VAL A 37 -5.15 -3.82 4.86
C VAL A 37 -4.24 -4.88 5.46
N LEU A 38 -3.29 -4.47 6.28
CA LEU A 38 -2.31 -5.34 6.93
C LEU A 38 -2.38 -5.16 8.44
N HIS A 39 -2.40 -6.26 9.16
CA HIS A 39 -2.15 -6.28 10.59
C HIS A 39 -0.75 -6.86 10.85
N HIS A 40 0.13 -6.05 11.43
CA HIS A 40 1.49 -6.47 11.78
C HIS A 40 1.93 -5.83 13.09
N GLN A 41 2.48 -6.65 13.99
CA GLN A 41 2.96 -6.21 15.31
C GLN A 41 1.93 -5.38 16.11
N GLY A 42 0.65 -5.75 16.06
CA GLY A 42 -0.41 -5.09 16.80
C GLY A 42 -0.92 -3.79 16.17
N VAL A 43 -0.45 -3.43 14.97
CA VAL A 43 -0.82 -2.20 14.26
C VAL A 43 -1.45 -2.55 12.92
N PHE A 44 -2.51 -1.82 12.56
CA PHE A 44 -3.09 -1.87 11.23
C PHE A 44 -2.49 -0.83 10.30
N TYR A 45 -2.23 -1.24 9.06
CA TYR A 45 -1.77 -0.39 7.97
C TYR A 45 -2.73 -0.56 6.79
N ALA A 46 -2.99 0.52 6.05
CA ALA A 46 -3.78 0.48 4.83
C ALA A 46 -3.04 1.23 3.73
N LEU A 47 -2.79 0.57 2.60
CA LEU A 47 -2.10 1.16 1.46
C LEU A 47 -2.75 0.70 0.16
N ASP A 48 -2.53 1.45 -0.92
CA ASP A 48 -2.88 0.97 -2.26
C ASP A 48 -2.31 -0.45 -2.48
N CYS A 49 -3.14 -1.36 -3.00
CA CYS A 49 -2.77 -2.78 -3.16
C CYS A 49 -1.69 -3.01 -4.23
N TYR A 50 -1.60 -2.13 -5.23
CA TYR A 50 -0.67 -2.32 -6.35
C TYR A 50 0.57 -1.44 -6.22
N CYS A 51 1.74 -2.07 -6.33
CA CYS A 51 3.03 -1.41 -6.23
C CYS A 51 3.19 -0.29 -7.26
N TYR A 52 3.57 0.90 -6.79
CA TYR A 52 3.85 2.08 -7.61
C TYR A 52 4.84 1.85 -8.77
N HIS A 53 5.74 0.86 -8.67
CA HIS A 53 6.74 0.62 -9.71
C HIS A 53 6.13 0.04 -11.00
N SER A 54 5.27 -0.98 -10.88
CA SER A 54 4.77 -1.72 -12.06
C SER A 54 3.43 -2.45 -11.83
N GLY A 55 2.66 -2.02 -10.82
CA GLY A 55 1.34 -2.57 -10.54
C GLY A 55 1.34 -3.98 -9.96
N GLY A 56 2.46 -4.46 -9.42
CA GLY A 56 2.53 -5.78 -8.78
C GLY A 56 1.67 -5.83 -7.52
N ASN A 57 0.92 -6.92 -7.32
CA ASN A 57 0.07 -7.11 -6.14
C ASN A 57 0.93 -7.22 -4.87
N LEU A 58 0.76 -6.26 -3.95
CA LEU A 58 1.50 -6.21 -2.69
C LEU A 58 0.96 -7.19 -1.65
N GLN A 59 -0.23 -7.75 -1.82
CA GLN A 59 -0.82 -8.73 -0.89
C GLN A 59 0.13 -9.89 -0.58
N ASN A 60 0.94 -10.29 -1.57
CA ASN A 60 1.87 -11.42 -1.47
C ASN A 60 3.31 -10.97 -1.15
N GLY A 61 3.52 -9.71 -0.75
CA GLY A 61 4.84 -9.17 -0.45
C GLY A 61 5.34 -9.53 0.96
N ASP A 62 6.62 -9.79 1.13
CA ASP A 62 7.22 -10.02 2.44
C ASP A 62 7.27 -8.71 3.25
N ILE A 63 7.13 -8.80 4.57
CA ILE A 63 7.28 -7.65 5.47
C ILE A 63 8.63 -7.77 6.18
N GLU A 64 9.46 -6.75 6.06
CA GLU A 64 10.82 -6.70 6.59
C GLU A 64 11.05 -5.37 7.30
N GLU A 65 11.84 -5.38 8.37
CA GLU A 65 12.32 -4.14 9.00
C GLU A 65 13.60 -3.66 8.31
N LEU A 66 13.56 -2.45 7.75
CA LEU A 66 14.66 -1.86 6.99
C LEU A 66 15.12 -0.56 7.65
N GLY A 67 16.23 -0.64 8.37
CA GLY A 67 16.67 0.44 9.24
C GLY A 67 15.77 0.50 10.47
N SER A 68 14.84 1.46 10.49
CA SER A 68 13.86 1.65 11.57
C SER A 68 12.42 1.76 11.02
N ARG A 69 12.19 1.24 9.81
CA ARG A 69 10.91 1.30 9.11
C ARG A 69 10.46 -0.09 8.73
N LEU A 70 9.23 -0.42 9.09
CA LEU A 70 8.57 -1.64 8.65
C LEU A 70 8.14 -1.47 7.18
N CYS A 71 8.63 -2.33 6.31
CA CYS A 71 8.46 -2.20 4.87
C CYS A 71 7.88 -3.47 4.26
N ILE A 72 7.02 -3.29 3.26
CA ILE A 72 6.60 -4.39 2.38
C ILE A 72 7.48 -4.44 1.13
N THR A 73 7.98 -5.63 0.82
CA THR A 73 8.76 -5.92 -0.38
C THR A 73 7.82 -6.45 -1.47
N CYS A 74 7.67 -5.70 -2.57
CA CYS A 74 6.87 -6.10 -3.71
C CYS A 74 7.37 -7.45 -4.27
N PRO A 75 6.51 -8.46 -4.43
CA PRO A 75 6.93 -9.80 -4.85
C PRO A 75 7.52 -9.81 -6.27
N LYS A 76 7.06 -8.89 -7.14
CA LYS A 76 7.41 -8.83 -8.57
C LYS A 76 8.83 -8.31 -8.82
N HIS A 77 9.15 -7.12 -8.32
CA HIS A 77 10.41 -6.43 -8.61
C HIS A 77 11.23 -6.08 -7.35
N LYS A 78 10.81 -6.58 -6.18
CA LYS A 78 11.50 -6.42 -4.88
C LYS A 78 11.67 -4.98 -4.39
N TYR A 79 10.86 -4.06 -4.91
CA TYR A 79 10.74 -2.70 -4.41
C TYR A 79 10.21 -2.70 -2.98
N LYS A 80 10.85 -1.92 -2.11
CA LYS A 80 10.54 -1.83 -0.68
C LYS A 80 9.75 -0.56 -0.40
N ILE A 81 8.64 -0.69 0.33
CA ILE A 81 7.71 0.40 0.60
C ILE A 81 7.43 0.45 2.10
N SER A 82 7.63 1.59 2.74
CA SER A 82 7.27 1.80 4.15
C SER A 82 5.76 1.61 4.34
N LEU A 83 5.36 0.81 5.33
CA LEU A 83 3.94 0.59 5.63
C LEU A 83 3.26 1.81 6.25
N ALA A 84 3.99 2.59 7.04
CA ALA A 84 3.45 3.73 7.76
C ALA A 84 3.25 4.97 6.87
N GLU A 85 4.21 5.22 5.97
CA GLU A 85 4.27 6.47 5.19
C GLU A 85 4.24 6.25 3.68
N GLY A 86 4.29 5.00 3.21
CA GLY A 86 4.28 4.69 1.77
C GLY A 86 5.55 5.10 1.03
N GLU A 87 6.64 5.34 1.76
CA GLU A 87 7.91 5.76 1.21
C GLU A 87 8.62 4.65 0.44
N GLY A 88 9.14 4.97 -0.75
CA GLY A 88 9.97 4.04 -1.52
C GLY A 88 11.38 3.94 -0.95
N MET A 89 11.74 2.80 -0.39
CA MET A 89 13.03 2.57 0.26
C MET A 89 14.09 2.07 -0.72
N PHE A 90 15.33 2.54 -0.60
CA PHE A 90 16.49 2.05 -1.36
C PHE A 90 17.76 2.00 -0.51
N LYS A 91 18.67 1.09 -0.85
CA LYS A 91 19.96 0.96 -0.17
C LYS A 91 21.00 1.83 -0.88
N GLY A 92 21.69 2.67 -0.13
CA GLY A 92 22.80 3.51 -0.60
C GLY A 92 24.00 3.42 0.33
N THR A 93 25.08 4.12 -0.02
CA THR A 93 26.30 4.18 0.79
C THR A 93 26.36 5.53 1.51
N ASP A 94 26.43 5.50 2.84
CA ASP A 94 26.64 6.70 3.64
C ASP A 94 28.12 7.02 3.67
N THR A 95 28.52 8.04 2.91
CA THR A 95 29.90 8.51 2.81
C THR A 95 30.26 9.55 3.87
N THR A 96 29.32 9.91 4.76
CA THR A 96 29.57 10.88 5.83
C THR A 96 30.30 10.26 7.01
N VAL A 97 30.21 8.93 7.16
CA VAL A 97 30.94 8.14 8.16
C VAL A 97 32.15 7.43 7.55
N LYS A 98 33.20 7.21 8.35
CA LYS A 98 34.42 6.49 7.95
C LYS A 98 34.66 5.28 8.87
N PRO A 99 34.71 4.03 8.34
CA PRO A 99 34.52 3.66 6.94
C PRO A 99 33.07 3.87 6.47
N PRO A 100 32.83 4.08 5.16
CA PRO A 100 31.47 4.18 4.61
C PRO A 100 30.65 2.94 4.92
N VAL A 101 29.39 3.13 5.28
CA VAL A 101 28.47 2.04 5.63
C VAL A 101 27.24 2.06 4.73
N ALA A 102 26.68 0.88 4.46
CA ALA A 102 25.43 0.81 3.73
C ALA A 102 24.26 1.27 4.62
N LYS A 103 23.42 2.14 4.08
CA LYS A 103 22.28 2.74 4.79
C LYS A 103 21.03 2.73 3.91
N TRP A 104 19.88 2.67 4.55
CA TRP A 104 18.58 2.79 3.88
C TRP A 104 18.18 4.26 3.74
N TYR A 105 17.74 4.63 2.55
CA TYR A 105 17.28 5.96 2.17
C TYR A 105 15.86 5.89 1.60
N THR A 106 15.19 7.04 1.56
CA THR A 106 13.83 7.20 1.04
C THR A 106 13.85 7.95 -0.29
N LYS A 107 12.99 7.54 -1.23
CA LYS A 107 12.65 8.27 -2.47
C LYS A 107 11.49 9.25 -2.27
N GLY A 108 11.06 9.46 -1.02
CA GLY A 108 9.80 10.12 -0.67
C GLY A 108 8.61 9.17 -0.76
N VAL A 109 7.41 9.71 -0.55
CA VAL A 109 6.14 8.98 -0.64
C VAL A 109 5.90 8.54 -2.08
N LYS A 110 5.72 7.24 -2.29
CA LYS A 110 5.51 6.61 -3.60
C LYS A 110 4.26 5.76 -3.66
N GLN A 111 3.83 5.25 -2.51
CA GLN A 111 2.64 4.45 -2.32
C GLN A 111 1.65 5.23 -1.45
N ARG A 112 0.40 5.37 -1.87
CA ARG A 112 -0.61 6.03 -1.04
C ARG A 112 -0.96 5.15 0.15
N VAL A 113 -0.93 5.76 1.34
CA VAL A 113 -1.41 5.19 2.59
C VAL A 113 -2.76 5.80 2.95
N HIS A 114 -3.62 5.01 3.57
CA HIS A 114 -4.95 5.40 4.02
C HIS A 114 -5.02 5.30 5.55
N ALA A 115 -5.89 6.10 6.16
CA ALA A 115 -6.03 6.09 7.61
C ALA A 115 -6.87 4.88 8.04
N VAL A 116 -6.40 4.15 9.05
CA VAL A 116 -7.17 3.07 9.69
C VAL A 116 -7.68 3.59 11.03
N THR A 117 -8.94 3.31 11.34
CA THR A 117 -9.57 3.67 12.61
C THR A 117 -10.20 2.43 13.22
N GLU A 118 -9.89 2.16 14.49
CA GLU A 118 -10.45 1.06 15.26
C GLU A 118 -11.48 1.63 16.24
N THR A 119 -12.70 1.10 16.24
CA THR A 119 -13.77 1.57 17.15
C THR A 119 -14.67 0.42 17.52
N ASN A 120 -14.86 0.18 18.83
CA ASN A 120 -15.77 -0.86 19.35
C ASN A 120 -15.57 -2.27 18.76
N GLY A 121 -14.33 -2.65 18.44
CA GLY A 121 -14.02 -3.94 17.83
C GLY A 121 -14.23 -4.00 16.31
N ASP A 122 -14.56 -2.88 15.69
CA ASP A 122 -14.69 -2.72 14.23
C ASP A 122 -13.50 -1.93 13.68
N VAL A 123 -13.10 -2.26 12.45
CA VAL A 123 -12.04 -1.55 11.73
C VAL A 123 -12.64 -0.80 10.55
N TYR A 124 -12.24 0.45 10.41
CA TYR A 124 -12.66 1.36 9.36
C TYR A 124 -11.45 1.91 8.62
N ILE A 125 -11.62 2.20 7.33
CA ILE A 125 -10.62 2.89 6.52
C ILE A 125 -11.18 4.20 6.00
N THR A 126 -10.40 5.27 6.18
CA THR A 126 -10.68 6.57 5.57
C THR A 126 -9.67 6.79 4.44
N LEU A 127 -10.18 7.00 3.23
CA LEU A 127 -9.32 7.28 2.08
C LEU A 127 -8.52 8.57 2.33
N SER A 128 -7.21 8.54 2.08
CA SER A 128 -6.36 9.74 2.11
C SER A 128 -6.93 10.81 1.18
N ASP A 129 -7.09 12.01 1.73
CA ASP A 129 -7.60 13.20 1.04
C ASP A 129 -6.48 14.03 0.40
N ASP A 130 -5.23 13.55 0.46
CA ASP A 130 -4.08 14.21 -0.12
C ASP A 130 -4.27 14.34 -1.63
N ARG A 131 -4.39 15.59 -2.08
CA ARG A 131 -4.65 15.94 -3.48
C ARG A 131 -3.40 15.83 -4.34
N CYS A 132 -2.23 15.63 -3.75
CA CYS A 132 -1.01 15.40 -4.50
C CYS A 132 -1.10 14.05 -5.20
N TYR A 133 -0.73 14.05 -6.47
CA TYR A 133 -0.58 12.81 -7.23
C TYR A 133 0.59 11.99 -6.68
N ILE A 134 0.34 10.72 -6.37
CA ILE A 134 1.32 9.74 -5.93
C ILE A 134 1.42 8.66 -7.01
N GLU A 135 2.62 8.13 -7.27
CA GLU A 135 2.83 7.17 -8.37
C GLU A 135 1.94 5.92 -8.32
N SER A 136 1.52 5.47 -7.13
CA SER A 136 0.55 4.37 -6.99
C SER A 136 -0.84 4.70 -7.55
N ASP A 137 -1.23 5.97 -7.62
CA ASP A 137 -2.52 6.42 -8.16
C ASP A 137 -2.70 5.97 -9.62
N TYR A 138 -1.61 5.90 -10.39
CA TYR A 138 -1.63 5.38 -11.76
C TYR A 138 -2.31 4.01 -11.85
N TYR A 139 -2.00 3.10 -10.90
CA TYR A 139 -2.47 1.72 -10.91
C TYR A 139 -3.88 1.55 -10.32
N GLN A 140 -4.41 2.61 -9.70
CA GLN A 140 -5.79 2.70 -9.26
C GLN A 140 -6.70 3.35 -10.32
N GLY A 141 -6.15 4.15 -11.23
CA GLY A 141 -6.88 4.72 -12.36
C GLY A 141 -7.22 3.70 -13.46
N GLU A 142 -8.12 4.08 -14.35
CA GLU A 142 -8.63 3.22 -15.44
C GLU A 142 -7.51 2.64 -16.33
N VAL A 143 -6.55 3.49 -16.74
CA VAL A 143 -5.40 3.05 -17.55
C VAL A 143 -4.55 2.03 -16.79
N GLY A 144 -4.35 2.23 -15.49
CA GLY A 144 -3.65 1.31 -14.62
C GLY A 144 -4.36 -0.02 -14.48
N LYS A 145 -5.68 0.00 -14.24
CA LYS A 145 -6.53 -1.19 -14.17
C LYS A 145 -6.42 -2.03 -15.44
N GLU A 146 -6.50 -1.41 -16.61
CA GLU A 146 -6.35 -2.11 -17.89
C GLU A 146 -4.96 -2.75 -18.02
N ARG A 147 -3.89 -2.01 -17.69
CA ARG A 147 -2.53 -2.53 -17.73
C ARG A 147 -2.33 -3.72 -16.78
N ARG A 148 -2.93 -3.67 -15.59
CA ARG A 148 -2.90 -4.79 -14.63
C ARG A 148 -3.68 -5.99 -15.14
N ALA A 149 -4.86 -5.78 -15.74
CA ALA A 149 -5.65 -6.86 -16.32
C ALA A 149 -4.90 -7.58 -17.46
N LYS A 150 -4.26 -6.81 -18.35
CA LYS A 150 -3.39 -7.34 -19.42
C LYS A 150 -2.23 -8.16 -18.86
N ALA A 151 -1.51 -7.63 -17.87
CA ALA A 151 -0.40 -8.34 -17.23
C ALA A 151 -0.83 -9.64 -16.54
N ALA A 152 -1.96 -9.62 -15.84
CA ALA A 152 -2.51 -10.81 -15.17
C ALA A 152 -2.97 -11.89 -16.17
N ALA A 153 -3.51 -11.50 -17.32
CA ALA A 153 -3.88 -12.43 -18.38
C ALA A 153 -2.66 -13.11 -19.01
N GLN A 154 -1.55 -12.38 -19.20
CA GLN A 154 -0.30 -12.92 -19.74
C GLN A 154 0.36 -13.92 -18.78
N GLU A 155 0.36 -13.62 -17.48
CA GLU A 155 0.92 -14.52 -16.45
C GLU A 155 0.17 -15.85 -16.35
N LYS A 156 -1.16 -15.84 -16.54
CA LYS A 156 -2.00 -17.06 -16.57
C LYS A 156 -1.83 -17.89 -17.84
N ALA A 157 -1.31 -17.31 -18.91
CA ALA A 157 -1.10 -17.97 -20.19
C ALA A 157 0.30 -18.59 -20.33
N SER A 158 1.18 -18.40 -19.32
CA SER A 158 2.54 -18.94 -19.26
C SER A 158 2.61 -20.16 -18.34
#